data_AF-A0A9N9DX31-F1
#
_entry.id   AF-A0A9N9DX31-F1
#
_cell.length_a   1.000
_cell.length_b   1.000
_cell.length_c   1.000
_cell.angle_alpha   90.00
_cell.angle_beta   90.00
_cell.angle_gamma   90.00
#
_symmetry.space_group_name_H-M   'P 1'
#
loop_
_entity.id
_entity.type
_entity.pdbx_description
1 polymer ?
#
loop_
_entity_poly.entity_id
_entity_poly.type
_entity_poly.pdbx_seq_one_letter_code
_entity_poly.pdbx_strand_id
1 'polypeptide(L)'
;MGCDPITIRRIIDRYKKTEKTENLLRSEHPLALNNNETNTLINKITQDRCEPLHEVINTLGLNCNLTTAKRVLYDIGIYFHVAAKKTFYIKKSCKVFLRTVGELKVALSEKWKNLDYFIFEEIVALIPQRINAILEARGGSTHY
;
A
#
# COMPACT_ATOMS: atom_id res chain seq x y z
N MET A 1 -29.50 30.23 -32.68
CA MET A 1 -29.49 29.81 -31.26
C MET A 1 -29.36 31.06 -30.42
N GLY A 2 -30.40 31.44 -29.67
CA GLY A 2 -30.40 32.63 -28.83
C GLY A 2 -30.57 32.23 -27.38
N CYS A 3 -29.77 32.82 -26.48
CA CYS A 3 -30.05 32.74 -25.06
C CYS A 3 -31.34 33.51 -24.76
N ASP A 4 -32.13 33.00 -23.83
CA ASP A 4 -33.35 33.68 -23.36
C ASP A 4 -33.03 35.11 -22.86
N PRO A 5 -33.77 36.15 -23.31
CA PRO A 5 -33.52 37.54 -22.91
C PRO A 5 -33.42 37.76 -21.40
N ILE A 6 -34.16 36.98 -20.60
CA ILE A 6 -34.10 37.05 -19.12
C ILE A 6 -32.73 36.60 -18.62
N THR A 7 -32.17 35.56 -19.23
CA THR A 7 -30.85 35.03 -18.88
C THR A 7 -29.76 36.04 -19.23
N ILE A 8 -29.85 36.69 -20.40
CA ILE A 8 -28.92 37.75 -20.81
C ILE A 8 -28.94 38.91 -19.80
N ARG A 9 -30.14 39.39 -19.42
CA ARG A 9 -30.29 40.44 -18.42
C ARG A 9 -29.71 40.05 -17.05
N ARG A 10 -29.99 38.83 -16.58
CA ARG A 10 -29.44 38.30 -15.32
C ARG A 10 -27.92 38.21 -15.32
N ILE A 11 -27.29 37.91 -16.45
CA ILE A 11 -25.83 37.88 -16.58
C ILE A 11 -25.26 39.30 -16.49
N ILE A 12 -25.83 40.26 -17.22
CA ILE A 12 -25.40 41.67 -17.21
C ILE A 12 -25.54 42.27 -15.81
N ASP A 13 -26.68 42.05 -15.15
CA ASP A 13 -26.95 42.58 -13.81
C ASP A 13 -25.99 41.99 -12.76
N ARG A 14 -25.63 40.71 -12.89
CA ARG A 14 -24.63 40.05 -12.05
C ARG A 14 -23.24 40.63 -12.29
N TYR A 15 -22.85 40.83 -13.54
CA TYR A 15 -21.55 41.39 -13.90
C TYR A 15 -21.39 42.81 -13.33
N LYS A 16 -22.39 43.68 -13.47
CA LYS A 16 -22.37 45.04 -12.90
C LYS A 16 -22.19 45.06 -11.38
N LYS A 17 -22.62 44.02 -10.67
CA LYS A 17 -22.51 43.91 -9.20
C LYS A 17 -21.19 43.28 -8.73
N THR A 18 -20.68 42.31 -9.48
CA THR A 18 -19.60 41.42 -9.02
C THR A 18 -18.30 41.60 -9.80
N GLU A 19 -18.34 42.29 -10.95
CA GLU A 19 -17.26 42.46 -11.94
C GLU A 19 -16.66 41.14 -12.45
N LYS A 20 -17.36 40.02 -12.22
CA LYS A 20 -16.94 38.67 -12.59
C LYS A 20 -17.93 38.07 -13.58
N THR A 21 -17.40 37.37 -14.57
CA THR A 21 -18.17 36.62 -15.58
C THR A 21 -18.27 35.13 -15.26
N GLU A 22 -17.49 34.67 -14.30
CA GLU A 22 -17.46 33.27 -13.87
C GLU A 22 -18.78 32.86 -13.20
N ASN A 23 -19.16 31.60 -13.40
CA ASN A 23 -20.31 31.03 -12.70
C ASN A 23 -19.95 30.78 -11.24
N LEU A 24 -20.90 31.03 -10.35
CA LEU A 24 -20.75 30.65 -8.95
C LEU A 24 -20.61 29.13 -8.83
N LEU A 25 -19.74 28.69 -7.94
CA LEU A 25 -19.65 27.28 -7.56
C LEU A 25 -21.01 26.83 -7.04
N ARG A 26 -21.44 25.64 -7.46
CA ARG A 26 -22.65 25.03 -6.92
C ARG A 26 -22.35 24.59 -5.48
N SER A 27 -23.33 24.78 -4.60
CA SER A 27 -23.27 24.18 -3.27
C SER A 27 -23.21 22.67 -3.39
N GLU A 28 -22.23 22.06 -2.74
CA GLU A 28 -22.10 20.61 -2.70
C GLU A 28 -23.10 19.99 -1.72
N HIS A 29 -23.40 18.72 -1.93
CA HIS A 29 -24.20 17.93 -1.01
C HIS A 29 -23.32 17.49 0.18
N PRO A 30 -23.81 17.48 1.42
CA PRO A 30 -23.01 17.04 2.56
C PRO A 30 -22.50 15.62 2.36
N LEU A 31 -21.23 15.41 2.71
CA LEU A 31 -20.61 14.11 2.73
C LEU A 31 -21.24 13.23 3.81
N ALA A 32 -21.30 11.92 3.53
CA ALA A 32 -21.86 10.94 4.46
C ALA A 32 -20.98 10.70 5.71
N LEU A 33 -19.70 11.11 5.66
CA LEU A 33 -18.77 11.09 6.79
C LEU A 33 -18.31 12.52 7.05
N ASN A 34 -18.29 12.89 8.33
CA ASN A 34 -17.73 14.17 8.75
C ASN A 34 -16.19 14.13 8.73
N ASN A 35 -15.54 15.28 8.60
CA ASN A 35 -14.08 15.42 8.58
C ASN A 35 -13.40 14.77 9.81
N ASN A 36 -14.05 14.80 10.97
CA ASN A 36 -13.52 14.14 12.17
C ASN A 36 -13.57 12.62 12.04
N GLU A 37 -14.67 12.08 11.53
CA GLU A 37 -14.86 10.64 11.31
C GLU A 37 -13.95 10.11 10.20
N THR A 38 -13.73 10.89 9.14
CA THR A 38 -12.75 10.54 8.12
C THR A 38 -11.35 10.48 8.72
N ASN A 39 -10.97 11.44 9.56
CA ASN A 39 -9.66 11.46 10.21
C ASN A 39 -9.46 10.29 11.18
N THR A 40 -10.48 9.94 11.98
CA THR A 40 -10.39 8.78 12.86
C THR A 40 -10.27 7.47 12.07
N LEU A 41 -11.01 7.33 10.97
CA LEU A 41 -10.92 6.20 10.04
C LEU A 41 -9.52 6.10 9.43
N ILE A 42 -8.97 7.19 8.90
CA ILE A 42 -7.62 7.24 8.31
C ILE A 42 -6.57 6.86 9.36
N ASN A 43 -6.65 7.42 10.56
CA ASN A 43 -5.70 7.15 11.63
C ASN A 43 -5.71 5.67 12.01
N LYS A 44 -6.88 5.07 12.21
CA LYS A 44 -7.01 3.65 12.59
C LYS A 44 -6.48 2.72 11.50
N ILE A 45 -6.81 2.98 10.24
CA ILE A 45 -6.33 2.19 9.09
C ILE A 45 -4.82 2.33 8.90
N THR A 46 -4.28 3.52 9.17
CA THR A 46 -2.83 3.75 9.05
C THR A 46 -2.05 3.02 10.13
N GLN A 47 -2.60 2.88 11.34
CA GLN A 47 -2.02 2.08 12.43
C GLN A 47 -2.10 0.58 12.13
N ASP A 48 -3.29 0.07 11.79
CA ASP A 48 -3.57 -1.36 11.63
C ASP A 48 -4.01 -1.70 10.19
N ARG A 49 -3.06 -1.68 9.25
CA ARG A 49 -3.32 -1.85 7.79
C ARG A 49 -3.91 -3.22 7.39
N CYS A 50 -3.99 -4.17 8.30
CA CYS A 50 -4.42 -5.54 8.04
C CYS A 50 -5.86 -5.84 8.51
N GLU A 51 -6.48 -4.94 9.28
CA GLU A 51 -7.87 -5.13 9.71
C GLU A 51 -8.82 -4.94 8.51
N PRO A 52 -9.85 -5.80 8.36
CA PRO A 52 -10.81 -5.64 7.30
C PRO A 52 -11.67 -4.40 7.57
N LEU A 53 -11.87 -3.57 6.54
CA LEU A 53 -12.51 -2.25 6.67
C LEU A 53 -13.89 -2.26 7.35
N HIS A 54 -14.68 -3.33 7.17
CA HIS A 54 -16.00 -3.44 7.81
C HIS A 54 -15.91 -3.59 9.34
N GLU A 55 -14.88 -4.26 9.87
CA GLU A 55 -14.64 -4.35 11.32
C GLU A 55 -14.19 -2.99 11.87
N VAL A 56 -13.36 -2.26 11.11
CA VAL A 56 -12.93 -0.90 11.47
C VAL A 56 -14.12 0.05 11.54
N ILE A 57 -15.06 -0.03 10.59
CA ILE A 57 -16.30 0.78 10.60
C ILE A 57 -17.15 0.46 11.84
N ASN A 58 -17.33 -0.83 12.15
CA ASN A 58 -18.12 -1.26 13.31
C ASN A 58 -17.49 -0.86 14.65
N THR A 59 -16.17 -1.00 14.78
CA THR A 59 -15.44 -0.64 16.01
C THR A 59 -15.45 0.87 16.25
N LEU A 60 -15.40 1.67 15.19
CA LEU A 60 -15.51 3.13 15.26
C LEU A 60 -16.96 3.62 15.37
N GLY A 61 -17.96 2.74 15.24
CA GLY A 61 -19.38 3.11 15.28
C GLY A 61 -19.80 4.05 14.14
N LEU A 62 -19.12 4.00 12.99
CA LEU A 62 -19.38 4.90 11.88
C LEU A 62 -20.66 4.49 11.14
N ASN A 63 -21.58 5.43 10.96
CA ASN A 63 -22.82 5.20 10.21
C ASN A 63 -22.60 5.38 8.69
N CYS A 64 -21.66 4.63 8.12
CA CYS A 64 -21.36 4.69 6.69
C CYS A 64 -21.32 3.29 6.06
N ASN A 65 -21.70 3.22 4.78
CA ASN A 65 -21.58 1.97 4.03
C ASN A 65 -20.09 1.69 3.71
N LEU A 66 -19.73 0.42 3.61
CA LEU A 66 -18.39 -0.05 3.25
C LEU A 66 -17.88 0.57 1.94
N THR A 67 -18.76 0.72 0.95
CA THR A 67 -18.41 1.32 -0.36
C THR A 67 -18.07 2.80 -0.24
N THR A 68 -18.78 3.53 0.62
CA THR A 68 -18.53 4.94 0.92
C THR A 68 -17.18 5.10 1.63
N ALA A 69 -16.93 4.30 2.67
CA ALA A 69 -15.64 4.31 3.37
C ALA A 69 -14.48 3.95 2.44
N LYS A 70 -14.67 2.99 1.52
CA LYS A 70 -13.67 2.70 0.48
C LYS A 70 -13.40 3.93 -0.38
N ARG A 71 -14.44 4.56 -0.96
CA ARG A 71 -14.25 5.76 -1.82
C ARG A 71 -13.44 6.84 -1.13
N VAL A 72 -13.77 7.18 0.12
CA VAL A 72 -13.03 8.17 0.90
C VAL A 72 -11.55 7.82 1.00
N LEU A 73 -11.21 6.55 1.26
CA LEU A 73 -9.82 6.10 1.34
C LEU A 73 -9.13 6.12 -0.03
N TYR A 74 -9.84 5.75 -1.09
CA TYR A 74 -9.35 5.82 -2.46
C TYR A 74 -9.02 7.26 -2.88
N ASP A 75 -9.89 8.22 -2.56
CA ASP A 75 -9.70 9.65 -2.89
C ASP A 75 -8.47 10.25 -2.17
N ILE A 76 -8.12 9.70 -1.01
CA ILE A 76 -6.92 10.07 -0.22
C ILE A 76 -5.67 9.30 -0.71
N GLY A 77 -5.84 8.30 -1.57
CA GLY A 77 -4.74 7.48 -2.10
C GLY A 77 -4.37 6.28 -1.23
N ILE A 78 -5.23 5.89 -0.29
CA ILE A 78 -5.08 4.65 0.49
C ILE A 78 -5.77 3.52 -0.26
N TYR A 79 -5.02 2.91 -1.16
CA TYR A 79 -5.40 1.69 -1.86
C TYR A 79 -5.05 0.51 -0.93
N PHE A 80 -6.04 -0.29 -0.53
CA PHE A 80 -5.80 -1.54 0.19
C PHE A 80 -5.02 -2.52 -0.71
N HIS A 81 -3.70 -2.37 -0.78
CA HIS A 81 -2.83 -3.38 -1.36
C HIS A 81 -2.56 -4.41 -0.27
N VAL A 82 -3.27 -5.53 -0.33
CA VAL A 82 -2.94 -6.73 0.44
C VAL A 82 -1.54 -7.15 -0.02
N ALA A 83 -0.50 -6.72 0.69
CA ALA A 83 0.80 -7.36 0.61
C ALA A 83 0.61 -8.82 1.05
N ALA A 84 1.25 -9.76 0.36
CA ALA A 84 1.13 -11.19 0.67
C ALA A 84 1.27 -11.41 2.18
N LYS A 85 0.37 -12.24 2.76
CA LYS A 85 0.51 -12.70 4.14
C LYS A 85 1.91 -13.26 4.30
N LYS A 86 2.81 -12.50 4.92
CA LYS A 86 4.07 -13.05 5.38
C LYS A 86 3.67 -14.09 6.41
N THR A 87 3.85 -15.37 6.08
CA THR A 87 3.62 -16.47 7.02
C THR A 87 4.26 -16.05 8.33
N PHE A 88 3.52 -16.11 9.43
CA PHE A 88 4.07 -15.91 10.77
C PHE A 88 5.25 -16.86 10.92
N TYR A 89 6.45 -16.38 10.63
CA TYR A 89 7.66 -17.14 10.88
C TYR A 89 7.68 -17.34 12.39
N ILE A 90 7.60 -18.62 12.75
CA ILE A 90 7.61 -19.16 14.10
C ILE A 90 8.60 -18.33 14.94
N LYS A 91 8.12 -17.80 16.08
CA LYS A 91 8.83 -17.00 17.10
C LYS A 91 10.24 -17.51 17.49
N LYS A 92 10.62 -18.71 17.06
CA LYS A 92 11.91 -19.36 17.31
C LYS A 92 13.07 -18.85 16.44
N SER A 93 12.82 -18.16 15.32
CA SER A 93 13.90 -17.61 14.45
C SER A 93 14.24 -16.13 14.71
N CYS A 94 13.44 -15.39 15.48
CA CYS A 94 13.62 -13.95 15.71
C CYS A 94 14.38 -13.63 17.01
N LYS A 95 15.54 -14.25 17.28
CA LYS A 95 16.36 -13.86 18.44
C LYS A 95 17.44 -12.83 18.15
N VAL A 96 17.78 -12.55 16.90
CA VAL A 96 18.74 -11.49 16.57
C VAL A 96 18.25 -10.73 15.34
N PHE A 97 17.33 -9.80 15.55
CA PHE A 97 17.05 -8.79 14.53
C PHE A 97 18.25 -7.84 14.55
N LEU A 98 19.19 -8.04 13.63
CA LEU A 98 20.36 -7.17 13.47
C LEU A 98 19.81 -5.84 12.96
N ARG A 99 19.73 -4.84 13.85
CA ARG A 99 19.01 -3.58 13.61
C ARG A 99 19.79 -2.64 12.71
N THR A 100 21.09 -2.86 12.58
CA THR A 100 22.01 -2.02 11.80
C THR A 100 22.82 -2.86 10.82
N VAL A 101 23.26 -2.23 9.72
CA VAL A 101 24.15 -2.86 8.73
C VAL A 101 25.47 -3.34 9.37
N GLY A 102 25.94 -2.63 10.41
CA GLY A 102 27.14 -3.01 11.17
C GLY A 102 26.97 -4.32 11.92
N GLU A 103 25.88 -4.45 12.69
CA GLU A 103 25.53 -5.70 13.38
C GLU A 103 25.41 -6.87 12.39
N LEU A 104 24.78 -6.62 11.22
CA LEU A 104 24.65 -7.62 10.17
C LEU A 104 26.00 -8.16 9.71
N LYS A 105 26.95 -7.27 9.42
CA LYS A 105 28.29 -7.65 8.97
C LYS A 105 29.05 -8.48 10.01
N VAL A 106 28.94 -8.12 11.29
CA VAL A 106 29.60 -8.82 12.39
C VAL A 106 29.05 -10.23 12.54
N ALA A 107 27.73 -10.38 12.60
CA ALA A 107 27.10 -11.69 12.74
C ALA A 107 27.35 -12.59 11.53
N LEU A 108 27.38 -12.02 10.32
CA LEU A 108 27.75 -12.75 9.11
C LEU A 108 29.19 -13.27 9.22
N SER A 109 30.15 -12.41 9.58
CA SER A 109 31.55 -12.80 9.71
C SER A 109 31.76 -13.91 10.73
N GLU A 110 31.06 -13.86 11.87
CA GLU A 110 31.12 -14.89 12.91
C GLU A 110 30.51 -16.22 12.44
N LYS A 111 29.40 -16.18 11.71
CA LYS A 111 28.80 -17.37 11.10
C LYS A 111 29.68 -17.98 10.00
N TRP A 112 30.33 -17.15 9.19
CA TRP A 112 31.28 -17.61 8.18
C TRP A 112 32.50 -18.30 8.78
N LYS A 113 33.00 -17.86 9.93
CA LYS A 113 34.09 -18.52 10.65
C LYS A 113 33.70 -19.89 11.22
N ASN A 114 32.42 -20.06 11.54
CA ASN A 114 31.86 -21.30 12.08
C ASN A 114 31.22 -22.19 11.01
N LEU A 115 31.44 -21.89 9.72
CA LEU A 115 30.93 -22.73 8.64
C LEU A 115 31.75 -24.02 8.60
N ASP A 116 31.06 -25.16 8.67
CA ASP A 116 31.71 -26.46 8.61
C ASP A 116 32.28 -26.71 7.21
N TYR A 117 33.52 -27.20 7.15
CA TYR A 117 34.20 -27.56 5.92
C TYR A 117 33.42 -28.59 5.10
N PHE A 118 32.64 -29.45 5.77
CA PHE A 118 31.81 -30.47 5.14
C PHE A 118 30.78 -29.89 4.14
N ILE A 119 30.29 -28.67 4.40
CA ILE A 119 29.35 -27.98 3.51
C ILE A 119 30.03 -27.65 2.17
N PHE A 120 31.33 -27.31 2.18
CA PHE A 120 32.07 -27.05 0.96
C PHE A 120 32.32 -28.32 0.18
N GLU A 121 32.63 -29.43 0.84
CA GLU A 121 32.80 -30.72 0.14
C GLU A 121 31.51 -31.16 -0.55
N GLU A 122 30.36 -31.01 0.12
CA GLU A 122 29.07 -31.35 -0.48
C GLU A 122 28.76 -30.46 -1.68
N ILE A 123 29.01 -29.15 -1.59
CA ILE A 123 28.84 -28.23 -2.72
C ILE A 123 29.78 -28.60 -3.88
N VAL A 124 31.05 -28.90 -3.58
CA VAL A 124 32.05 -29.27 -4.59
C VAL A 124 31.69 -30.60 -5.25
N ALA A 125 31.20 -31.57 -4.48
CA ALA A 125 30.72 -32.86 -5.00
C ALA A 125 29.52 -32.70 -5.95
N LEU A 126 28.71 -31.65 -5.79
CA LEU A 126 27.57 -31.32 -6.66
C LEU A 126 27.96 -30.52 -7.92
N ILE A 127 29.18 -29.96 -8.00
CA ILE A 127 29.62 -29.16 -9.16
C ILE A 127 29.54 -29.94 -10.48
N PRO A 128 30.01 -31.21 -10.59
CA PRO A 128 29.94 -31.97 -11.83
C PRO A 128 28.50 -32.18 -12.30
N GLN A 129 27.58 -32.45 -11.37
CA GLN A 129 26.17 -32.58 -11.68
C GLN A 129 25.65 -31.26 -12.27
N ARG A 130 25.89 -30.12 -11.58
CA ARG A 130 25.46 -28.80 -12.03
C ARG A 130 25.95 -28.46 -13.43
N ILE A 131 27.21 -28.78 -13.73
CA ILE A 131 27.78 -28.60 -15.08
C ILE A 131 27.04 -29.47 -16.11
N ASN A 132 26.81 -30.76 -15.81
CA ASN A 132 26.09 -31.65 -16.72
C ASN A 132 24.68 -31.15 -17.02
N ALA A 133 23.92 -30.75 -16.01
CA ALA A 133 22.58 -30.24 -16.22
C ALA A 133 22.55 -28.89 -16.98
N ILE A 134 23.56 -28.03 -16.82
CA ILE A 134 23.70 -26.82 -17.65
C ILE A 134 23.96 -27.20 -19.12
N LEU A 135 24.82 -28.19 -19.35
CA LEU A 135 25.10 -28.71 -20.70
C LEU A 135 23.85 -29.35 -21.33
N GLU A 136 23.07 -30.12 -20.55
CA GLU A 136 21.81 -30.71 -20.98
C GLU A 136 20.74 -29.65 -21.27
N ALA A 137 20.65 -28.63 -20.42
CA ALA A 137 19.68 -27.54 -20.57
C ALA A 137 20.00 -26.59 -21.74
N ARG A 138 21.22 -26.64 -22.31
CA ARG A 138 21.67 -25.78 -23.42
C ARG A 138 21.39 -24.29 -23.20
N GLY A 139 21.54 -23.82 -21.96
CA GLY A 139 21.24 -22.44 -21.55
C GLY A 139 19.80 -22.18 -21.11
N GLY A 140 18.95 -23.22 -21.02
CA GLY A 140 17.63 -23.18 -20.41
C GLY A 140 17.65 -23.26 -18.88
N SER A 141 16.46 -23.16 -18.27
CA SER A 141 16.31 -23.26 -16.81
C SER A 141 16.65 -24.66 -16.30
N THR A 142 17.61 -24.75 -15.39
CA THR A 142 17.97 -25.99 -14.70
C THR A 142 17.16 -26.13 -13.41
N HIS A 143 16.37 -27.20 -13.27
CA HIS A 143 15.83 -27.61 -11.98
C HIS A 143 16.92 -28.36 -11.20
N TYR A 144 17.54 -27.65 -10.26
CA TYR A 144 18.29 -28.20 -9.14
C TYR A 144 17.50 -28.00 -7.87
#